data_AF-A0A2N6U140-F1
#
_entry.id   AF-A0A2N6U140-F1
#
_cell.length_a   1.000
_cell.length_b   1.000
_cell.length_c   1.000
_cell.angle_alpha   90.00
_cell.angle_beta   90.00
_cell.angle_gamma   90.00
#
_symmetry.space_group_name_H-M   'P 1'
#
loop_
_entity.id
_entity.type
_entity.pdbx_description
1 polymer ?
#
loop_
_entity_poly.entity_id
_entity_poly.type
_entity_poly.pdbx_seq_one_letter_code
_entity_poly.pdbx_strand_id
1 'polypeptide(L)'
;MRLLLSRLDQDQADLDRARALLAEGERLQHSDPREAFELVHRAALRGAGVIAARANRARRRRLPLNVWDALARLGGADADRAEQAAPMVAERERLDRAPGARPDPQLLTEHLRLTAAHLDQVAARLVEELPAPLAELTAE
;
A
#
# COMPACT_ATOMS: atom_id res chain seq x y z
N MET A 1 15.49 9.06 -20.15
CA MET A 1 15.79 7.69 -19.68
C MET A 1 16.20 7.65 -18.20
N ARG A 2 17.30 8.29 -17.76
CA ARG A 2 17.77 8.26 -16.36
C ARG A 2 16.72 8.62 -15.29
N LEU A 3 15.92 9.66 -15.53
CA LEU A 3 14.85 10.08 -14.61
C LEU A 3 13.71 9.06 -14.51
N LEU A 4 13.40 8.35 -15.60
CA LEU A 4 12.35 7.32 -15.62
C LEU A 4 12.81 6.09 -14.82
N LEU A 5 14.04 5.64 -15.06
CA LEU A 5 14.64 4.53 -14.31
C LEU A 5 14.73 4.83 -12.82
N SER A 6 15.24 6.01 -12.43
CA SER A 6 15.31 6.40 -11.01
C SER A 6 13.95 6.45 -10.33
N ARG A 7 12.87 6.80 -11.05
CA ARG A 7 11.50 6.79 -10.52
C ARG A 7 10.97 5.37 -10.34
N LEU A 8 11.27 4.48 -11.29
CA LEU A 8 10.92 3.07 -11.20
C LEU A 8 11.66 2.40 -10.04
N ASP A 9 12.97 2.65 -9.89
CA ASP A 9 13.77 2.12 -8.78
C ASP A 9 13.19 2.58 -7.43
N GLN A 10 12.76 3.83 -7.34
CA GLN A 10 12.12 4.36 -6.14
C GLN A 10 10.78 3.68 -5.85
N ASP A 11 9.93 3.52 -6.87
CA ASP A 11 8.63 2.85 -6.72
C ASP A 11 8.80 1.38 -6.30
N GLN A 12 9.77 0.68 -6.89
CA GLN A 12 10.11 -0.70 -6.56
C GLN A 12 10.64 -0.80 -5.13
N ALA A 13 11.57 0.06 -4.74
CA ALA A 13 12.09 0.09 -3.37
C ALA A 13 11.00 0.43 -2.33
N ASP A 14 9.99 1.22 -2.71
CA ASP A 14 8.84 1.48 -1.84
C ASP A 14 7.92 0.27 -1.71
N LEU A 15 7.66 -0.45 -2.81
CA LEU A 15 6.90 -1.69 -2.82
C LEU A 15 7.60 -2.81 -2.02
N ASP A 16 8.91 -2.98 -2.17
CA ASP A 16 9.66 -4.01 -1.45
C ASP A 16 9.65 -3.75 0.06
N ARG A 17 9.76 -2.49 0.47
CA ARG A 17 9.60 -2.09 1.86
C ARG A 17 8.20 -2.35 2.38
N ALA A 18 7.16 -2.14 1.58
CA ALA A 18 5.79 -2.49 1.96
C ALA A 18 5.61 -4.00 2.15
N ARG A 19 6.18 -4.83 1.25
CA ARG A 19 6.15 -6.29 1.35
C ARG A 19 6.89 -6.80 2.59
N ALA A 20 8.04 -6.22 2.93
CA ALA A 20 8.78 -6.57 4.13
C ALA A 20 7.97 -6.25 5.42
N LEU A 21 7.28 -5.12 5.46
CA LEU A 21 6.38 -4.77 6.57
C LEU A 21 5.21 -5.73 6.69
N LEU A 22 4.59 -6.09 5.55
CA LEU A 22 3.48 -7.06 5.52
C LEU A 22 3.93 -8.43 6.03
N ALA A 23 5.07 -8.94 5.55
CA ALA A 23 5.62 -10.22 5.97
C ALA A 23 5.96 -10.25 7.47
N GLU A 24 6.44 -9.15 8.05
CA GLU A 24 6.62 -9.06 9.51
C GLU A 24 5.27 -9.01 10.24
N GLY A 25 4.29 -8.28 9.71
CA GLY A 25 2.93 -8.28 10.25
C GLY A 25 2.31 -9.68 10.29
N GLU A 26 2.50 -10.48 9.24
CA GLU A 26 2.05 -11.88 9.17
C GLU A 26 2.72 -12.76 10.23
N ARG A 27 4.02 -12.57 10.49
CA ARG A 27 4.75 -13.31 11.53
C ARG A 27 4.28 -12.95 12.94
N LEU A 28 3.93 -11.68 13.17
CA LEU A 28 3.56 -11.18 14.50
C LEU A 28 2.06 -11.33 14.82
N GLN A 29 1.21 -11.65 13.85
CA GLN A 29 -0.26 -11.58 14.02
C GLN A 29 -0.82 -12.35 15.24
N HIS A 30 -0.14 -13.39 15.70
CA HIS A 30 -0.57 -14.19 16.86
C HIS A 30 0.18 -13.84 18.16
N SER A 31 1.46 -13.46 18.07
CA SER A 31 2.30 -13.16 19.24
C SER A 31 2.16 -11.70 19.70
N ASP A 32 2.09 -10.78 18.74
CA ASP A 32 1.88 -9.35 18.96
C ASP A 32 0.90 -8.78 17.89
N PRO A 33 -0.41 -9.00 18.06
CA PRO A 33 -1.41 -8.57 17.07
C PRO A 33 -1.45 -7.04 16.91
N ARG A 34 -1.06 -6.28 17.94
CA ARG A 34 -1.09 -4.81 17.88
C ARG A 34 0.04 -4.29 17.01
N GLU A 35 1.27 -4.77 17.21
CA GLU A 35 2.39 -4.42 16.33
C GLU A 35 2.13 -4.94 14.91
N ALA A 36 1.59 -6.14 14.76
CA ALA A 36 1.18 -6.68 13.47
C ALA A 36 0.23 -5.72 12.73
N PHE A 37 -0.82 -5.24 13.40
CA PHE A 37 -1.77 -4.30 12.79
C PHE A 37 -1.11 -3.00 12.32
N GLU A 38 -0.20 -2.43 13.12
CA GLU A 38 0.51 -1.20 12.74
C GLU A 38 1.51 -1.41 11.60
N LEU A 39 2.18 -2.56 11.54
CA LEU A 39 3.05 -2.93 10.42
C LEU A 39 2.27 -3.07 9.12
N VAL A 40 1.14 -3.79 9.16
CA VAL A 40 0.26 -3.96 8.00
C VAL A 40 -0.32 -2.61 7.56
N HIS A 41 -0.68 -1.73 8.50
CA HIS A 41 -1.13 -0.39 8.17
C HIS A 41 -0.05 0.43 7.47
N ARG A 42 1.19 0.40 7.97
CA ARG A 42 2.33 1.05 7.32
C ARG A 42 2.60 0.48 5.93
N ALA A 43 2.45 -0.83 5.75
CA ALA A 43 2.55 -1.49 4.44
C ALA A 43 1.47 -0.98 3.47
N ALA A 44 0.22 -0.89 3.93
CA ALA A 44 -0.92 -0.41 3.14
C ALA A 44 -0.74 1.06 2.71
N LEU A 45 -0.32 1.94 3.62
CA LEU A 45 -0.02 3.35 3.33
C LEU A 45 1.09 3.49 2.29
N ARG A 46 2.12 2.64 2.36
CA ARG A 46 3.27 2.68 1.46
C ARG A 46 2.90 2.20 0.05
N GLY A 47 2.12 1.13 -0.08
CA GLY A 47 1.56 0.69 -1.37
C GLY A 47 0.67 1.76 -2.01
N ALA A 48 -0.26 2.33 -1.23
CA ALA A 48 -1.11 3.42 -1.70
C ALA A 48 -0.29 4.68 -2.08
N GLY A 49 0.80 4.94 -1.35
CA GLY A 49 1.73 6.03 -1.60
C GLY A 49 2.43 5.91 -2.95
N VAL A 50 2.80 4.70 -3.38
CA VAL A 50 3.34 4.45 -4.72
C VAL A 50 2.34 4.88 -5.79
N ILE A 51 1.08 4.46 -5.70
CA ILE A 51 0.03 4.84 -6.65
C ILE A 51 -0.20 6.36 -6.68
N ALA A 52 -0.35 6.99 -5.52
CA ALA A 52 -0.57 8.43 -5.43
C ALA A 52 0.63 9.24 -5.94
N ALA A 53 1.87 8.81 -5.65
CA ALA A 53 3.08 9.45 -6.15
C ALA A 53 3.18 9.36 -7.67
N ARG A 54 2.91 8.19 -8.23
CA ARG A 54 2.88 7.95 -9.69
C ARG A 54 1.84 8.83 -10.37
N ALA A 55 0.60 8.82 -9.88
CA ALA A 55 -0.46 9.65 -10.42
C ALA A 55 -0.12 11.15 -10.37
N ASN A 56 0.51 11.62 -9.28
CA ASN A 56 0.93 13.02 -9.16
C ASN A 56 1.99 13.44 -10.20
N ARG A 57 2.80 12.53 -10.75
CA ARG A 57 3.80 12.86 -11.78
C ARG A 57 3.17 13.32 -13.10
N ALA A 58 1.95 12.85 -13.39
CA ALA A 58 1.23 13.18 -14.62
C ALA A 58 0.23 14.34 -14.44
N ARG A 59 0.03 14.84 -13.22
CA ARG A 59 -1.02 15.82 -12.91
C ARG A 59 -0.48 17.25 -12.82
N ARG A 60 -1.24 18.18 -13.39
CA ARG A 60 -1.03 19.62 -13.20
C ARG A 60 -1.41 20.09 -11.78
N ARG A 61 -2.47 19.52 -11.20
CA ARG A 61 -2.89 19.79 -9.81
C ARG A 61 -2.65 18.55 -8.95
N ARG A 62 -1.87 18.73 -7.88
CA ARG A 62 -1.55 17.68 -6.92
C ARG A 62 -2.80 17.11 -6.24
N LEU A 63 -2.73 15.82 -5.94
CA LEU A 63 -3.68 15.11 -5.09
C LEU A 63 -3.54 15.57 -3.62
N PRO A 64 -4.54 15.28 -2.77
CA PRO A 64 -4.45 15.42 -1.31
C PRO A 64 -3.18 14.81 -0.72
N LEU A 65 -2.77 15.34 0.44
CA LEU A 65 -1.68 14.76 1.24
C LEU A 65 -2.11 13.46 1.94
N ASN A 66 -3.39 13.36 2.32
CA ASN A 66 -3.95 12.10 2.80
C ASN A 66 -4.03 11.12 1.63
N VAL A 67 -3.37 9.97 1.78
CA VAL A 67 -3.24 8.98 0.69
C VAL A 67 -4.57 8.34 0.32
N TRP A 68 -5.46 8.12 1.30
CA TRP A 68 -6.78 7.54 1.06
C TRP A 68 -7.68 8.52 0.31
N ASP A 69 -7.65 9.81 0.67
CA ASP A 69 -8.32 10.87 -0.10
C ASP A 69 -7.73 11.02 -1.51
N ALA A 70 -6.43 10.79 -1.66
CA ALA A 70 -5.78 10.79 -2.96
C ALA A 70 -6.29 9.65 -3.84
N LEU A 71 -6.35 8.42 -3.32
CA LEU A 71 -6.90 7.27 -4.03
C LEU A 71 -8.38 7.44 -4.37
N ALA A 72 -9.20 7.94 -3.44
CA ALA A 72 -10.61 8.25 -3.69
C ALA A 72 -10.80 9.21 -4.87
N ARG A 73 -9.89 10.18 -5.04
CA ARG A 73 -9.91 11.13 -6.16
C ARG A 73 -9.41 10.55 -7.49
N LEU A 74 -8.71 9.41 -7.47
CA LEU A 74 -8.32 8.71 -8.70
C LEU A 74 -9.48 7.93 -9.30
N GLY A 75 -10.43 7.48 -8.47
CA GLY A 75 -11.62 6.76 -8.93
C GLY A 75 -11.34 5.28 -9.27
N GLY A 76 -12.39 4.57 -9.70
CA GLY A 76 -12.30 3.15 -10.06
C GLY A 76 -11.76 2.29 -8.91
N ALA A 77 -10.90 1.32 -9.25
CA ALA A 77 -10.30 0.40 -8.29
C ALA A 77 -9.50 1.10 -7.17
N ASP A 78 -8.97 2.31 -7.41
CA ASP A 78 -8.25 3.06 -6.38
C ASP A 78 -9.22 3.65 -5.35
N ALA A 79 -10.40 4.12 -5.78
CA ALA A 79 -11.44 4.57 -4.87
C ALA A 79 -12.04 3.41 -4.06
N ASP A 80 -12.27 2.26 -4.70
CA ASP A 80 -12.71 1.04 -4.01
C ASP A 80 -11.69 0.63 -2.93
N ARG A 81 -10.39 0.74 -3.23
CA ARG A 81 -9.33 0.46 -2.25
C ARG A 81 -9.37 1.41 -1.07
N ALA A 82 -9.65 2.70 -1.30
CA ALA A 82 -9.78 3.69 -0.24
C ALA A 82 -10.99 3.39 0.67
N GLU A 83 -12.13 3.00 0.09
CA GLU A 83 -13.31 2.57 0.84
C GLU A 83 -13.03 1.31 1.68
N GLN A 84 -12.40 0.31 1.09
CA GLN A 84 -11.96 -0.91 1.78
C GLN A 84 -10.97 -0.62 2.93
N ALA A 85 -10.20 0.46 2.87
CA ALA A 85 -9.26 0.84 3.93
C ALA A 85 -9.95 1.47 5.16
N ALA A 86 -11.15 2.04 4.98
CA ALA A 86 -11.78 2.87 6.00
C ALA A 86 -11.99 2.16 7.34
N PRO A 87 -12.45 0.89 7.39
CA PRO A 87 -12.54 0.14 8.64
C PRO A 87 -11.19 -0.01 9.36
N MET A 88 -10.11 -0.25 8.62
CA MET A 88 -8.76 -0.41 9.18
C MET A 88 -8.19 0.91 9.70
N VAL A 89 -8.48 2.02 9.04
CA VAL A 89 -8.11 3.37 9.50
C VAL A 89 -8.84 3.68 10.82
N ALA A 90 -10.15 3.45 10.87
CA ALA A 90 -10.95 3.68 12.06
C ALA A 90 -10.47 2.82 13.25
N GLU A 91 -10.12 1.56 13.00
CA GLU A 91 -9.55 0.69 14.02
C GLU A 91 -8.19 1.17 14.50
N ARG A 92 -7.31 1.62 13.60
CA ARG A 92 -6.03 2.21 13.99
C ARG A 92 -6.23 3.41 14.92
N GLU A 93 -7.13 4.33 14.56
CA GLU A 93 -7.45 5.49 15.39
C GLU A 93 -8.02 5.11 16.76
N ARG A 94 -8.77 4.01 16.83
CA ARG A 94 -9.27 3.46 18.10
C ARG A 94 -8.11 2.92 18.95
N LEU A 95 -7.19 2.17 18.33
CA LEU A 95 -6.01 1.61 19.00
C LEU A 95 -5.07 2.70 19.50
N ASP A 96 -4.84 3.76 18.72
CA ASP A 96 -4.03 4.93 19.10
C ASP A 96 -4.59 5.60 20.36
N ARG A 97 -5.92 5.69 20.48
CA ARG A 97 -6.61 6.25 21.65
C ARG A 97 -6.68 5.30 22.85
N ALA A 98 -6.41 4.02 22.67
CA ALA A 98 -6.49 3.00 23.72
C ALA A 98 -5.21 2.11 23.75
N PRO A 99 -4.14 2.54 24.45
CA PRO A 99 -2.83 1.87 24.43
C PRO A 99 -2.81 0.40 24.86
N GLY A 100 -3.78 -0.05 25.66
CA GLY A 100 -3.92 -1.45 26.09
C GLY A 100 -4.88 -2.28 25.24
N ALA A 101 -5.57 -1.67 24.27
CA ALA A 101 -6.51 -2.39 23.43
C ALA A 101 -5.78 -3.28 22.39
N ARG A 102 -6.43 -4.39 22.06
CA ARG A 102 -6.03 -5.27 20.94
C ARG A 102 -6.88 -4.94 19.72
N PRO A 103 -6.35 -5.14 18.50
CA PRO A 103 -7.17 -5.05 17.29
C PRO A 103 -8.25 -6.13 17.29
N ASP A 104 -9.35 -5.87 16.59
CA ASP A 104 -10.28 -6.91 16.18
C ASP A 104 -9.53 -7.98 15.34
N PRO A 105 -9.54 -9.26 15.75
CA PRO A 105 -8.84 -10.33 15.03
C PRO A 105 -9.33 -10.55 13.58
N GLN A 106 -10.63 -10.38 13.33
CA GLN A 106 -11.19 -10.50 11.98
C GLN A 106 -10.72 -9.34 11.12
N LEU A 107 -10.66 -8.14 11.70
CA LEU A 107 -10.21 -6.96 10.98
C LEU A 107 -8.71 -7.01 10.69
N LEU A 108 -7.89 -7.54 11.61
CA LEU A 108 -6.46 -7.80 11.34
C LEU A 108 -6.28 -8.80 10.20
N THR A 109 -7.03 -9.91 10.21
CA THR A 109 -7.01 -10.92 9.14
C THR A 109 -7.37 -10.31 7.79
N GLU A 110 -8.43 -9.50 7.76
CA GLU A 110 -8.88 -8.83 6.54
C GLU A 110 -7.88 -7.77 6.07
N HIS A 111 -7.27 -7.03 7.00
CA HIS A 111 -6.25 -6.02 6.69
C HIS A 111 -5.02 -6.65 6.04
N LEU A 112 -4.55 -7.79 6.56
CA LEU A 112 -3.46 -8.58 5.97
C LEU A 112 -3.80 -8.96 4.52
N ARG A 113 -4.96 -9.60 4.33
CA ARG A 113 -5.44 -10.10 3.03
C ARG A 113 -5.59 -8.98 1.99
N LEU A 114 -6.28 -7.89 2.35
CA LEU A 114 -6.49 -6.76 1.44
C LEU A 114 -5.19 -6.01 1.13
N THR A 115 -4.27 -5.94 2.09
CA THR A 115 -2.98 -5.30 1.87
C THR A 115 -2.11 -6.13 0.94
N ALA A 116 -2.05 -7.46 1.13
CA ALA A 116 -1.36 -8.38 0.22
C ALA A 116 -1.86 -8.20 -1.22
N ALA A 117 -3.19 -8.31 -1.42
CA ALA A 117 -3.81 -8.15 -2.72
C ALA A 117 -3.53 -6.78 -3.36
N HIS A 118 -3.51 -5.71 -2.55
CA HIS A 118 -3.16 -4.38 -3.05
C HIS A 118 -1.70 -4.29 -3.49
N LEU A 119 -0.75 -4.85 -2.73
CA LEU A 119 0.66 -4.83 -3.11
C LEU A 119 0.92 -5.65 -4.39
N ASP A 120 0.20 -6.73 -4.61
CA ASP A 120 0.27 -7.50 -5.85
C ASP A 120 -0.27 -6.70 -7.05
N GLN A 121 -1.37 -5.97 -6.87
CA GLN A 121 -1.87 -5.05 -7.90
C GLN A 121 -0.89 -3.92 -8.20
N VAL A 122 -0.25 -3.35 -7.17
CA VAL A 122 0.80 -2.34 -7.36
C VAL A 122 1.95 -2.92 -8.18
N ALA A 123 2.40 -4.13 -7.86
CA ALA A 123 3.47 -4.81 -8.59
C ALA A 123 3.12 -5.01 -10.06
N ALA A 124 1.90 -5.50 -10.37
CA ALA A 124 1.43 -5.68 -11.74
C ALA A 124 1.47 -4.36 -12.53
N ARG A 125 0.97 -3.27 -11.94
CA ARG A 125 1.01 -1.93 -12.56
C ARG A 125 2.43 -1.42 -12.80
N LEU A 126 3.40 -1.75 -11.93
CA LEU A 126 4.80 -1.37 -12.15
C LEU A 126 5.40 -2.07 -13.38
N VAL A 127 5.01 -3.32 -13.63
CA VAL A 127 5.46 -4.10 -14.79
C VAL A 127 4.81 -3.61 -16.09
N GLU A 128 3.49 -3.37 -16.09
CA GLU A 128 2.75 -2.89 -17.27
C GLU A 128 3.27 -1.58 -17.85
N GLU A 129 3.85 -0.72 -17.01
CA GLU A 129 4.40 0.58 -17.41
C GLU A 129 5.90 0.55 -17.75
N LEU A 130 6.52 -0.64 -17.81
CA LEU A 130 7.88 -0.79 -18.33
C LEU A 130 7.92 -0.50 -19.84
N PRO A 131 8.94 0.20 -20.36
CA PRO A 131 9.19 0.26 -21.80
C PRO A 131 9.25 -1.16 -22.38
N ALA A 132 8.61 -1.41 -23.53
CA ALA A 132 8.52 -2.73 -24.16
C ALA A 132 9.84 -3.54 -24.20
N PRO A 133 11.03 -2.95 -24.48
CA PRO A 133 12.30 -3.69 -24.45
C PRO A 133 12.73 -4.21 -23.06
N LEU A 134 12.15 -3.70 -21.97
CA LEU A 134 12.47 -4.09 -20.59
C LEU A 134 11.45 -5.08 -20.01
N ALA A 135 10.20 -5.02 -20.44
CA ALA A 135 9.17 -5.99 -20.04
C ALA A 135 9.47 -7.40 -20.56
N GLU A 136 10.12 -7.50 -21.73
CA GLU A 136 10.56 -8.78 -22.32
C GLU A 136 11.69 -9.46 -21.53
N LEU A 137 12.47 -8.72 -20.73
CA LEU A 137 13.60 -9.24 -19.94
C LEU A 137 13.18 -9.79 -18.56
N THR A 138 11.94 -9.54 -18.12
CA THR A 138 11.42 -10.00 -16.81
C THR A 138 10.55 -11.25 -16.91
N ALA A 139 10.43 -11.85 -18.10
CA ALA A 139 9.57 -13.00 -18.37
C ALA A 139 10.33 -14.35 -18.40
N GLU A 140 11.60 -14.38 -17.98
CA GLU A 140 12.39 -15.61 -17.74
C GLU A 140 12.39 -16.01 -16.26
#